data_AF-A0A2P2DIN7-F1
#
_entry.id   AF-A0A2P2DIN7-F1
#
_cell.length_a   1.000
_cell.length_b   1.000
_cell.length_c   1.000
_cell.angle_alpha   90.00
_cell.angle_beta   90.00
_cell.angle_gamma   90.00
#
_symmetry.space_group_name_H-M   'P 1'
#
loop_
_entity.id
_entity.type
_entity.pdbx_description
1 polymer ?
#
loop_
_entity_poly.entity_id
_entity_poly.type
_entity_poly.pdbx_seq_one_letter_code
_entity_poly.pdbx_strand_id
1 'polypeptide(L)' 'MIKLKRQSDNDQFISTTDVELFYQNPELIPQCLHCKKIVAYYEKEGSWIEFACHGNILRFYIEESLVSRVEEL' A
#
# COMPACT_ATOMS: atom_id res chain seq x y z
N MET A 1 5.87 -24.30 2.03
CA MET A 1 6.67 -23.19 2.60
C MET A 1 6.49 -21.99 1.68
N ILE A 2 5.69 -21.01 2.08
CA ILE A 2 5.54 -19.76 1.31
C ILE A 2 6.82 -18.97 1.55
N LYS A 3 7.60 -18.75 0.49
CA LYS A 3 8.83 -17.98 0.56
C LYS A 3 8.42 -16.51 0.55
N LEU A 4 8.28 -15.92 1.73
CA LEU A 4 8.06 -14.48 1.87
C LEU A 4 9.25 -13.79 1.20
N LYS A 5 9.05 -13.24 0.00
CA LYS A 5 10.06 -12.40 -0.63
C LYS A 5 10.18 -11.15 0.25
N ARG A 6 11.40 -10.84 0.69
CA ARG A 6 11.67 -9.51 1.25
C ARG A 6 11.28 -8.51 0.17
N GLN A 7 10.28 -7.68 0.45
CA GLN A 7 10.00 -6.51 -0.34
C GLN A 7 11.30 -5.71 -0.45
N SER A 8 11.73 -5.37 -1.65
CA SER A 8 12.88 -4.49 -1.80
C SER A 8 12.40 -3.05 -1.65
N ASP A 9 13.20 -2.19 -1.00
CA ASP A 9 12.89 -0.77 -0.83
C ASP A 9 12.70 -0.05 -2.19
N ASN A 10 13.16 -0.65 -3.30
CA ASN A 10 12.97 -0.12 -4.65
C ASN A 10 11.59 -0.42 -5.25
N ASP A 11 10.81 -1.34 -4.67
CA ASP A 11 9.54 -1.82 -5.23
C ASP A 11 8.31 -1.18 -4.57
N GLN A 12 8.51 -0.44 -3.46
CA GLN A 12 7.43 0.24 -2.76
C GLN A 12 7.08 1.58 -3.42
N PHE A 13 5.95 1.61 -4.13
CA PHE A 13 5.49 2.80 -4.85
C PHE A 13 4.49 3.66 -4.05
N ILE A 14 4.12 3.29 -2.83
CA ILE A 14 3.27 4.09 -1.93
C ILE A 14 3.95 4.26 -0.57
N SER A 15 3.96 5.47 -0.02
CA SER A 15 4.48 5.74 1.33
C SER A 15 3.58 5.08 2.38
N THR A 16 4.17 4.44 3.40
CA THR A 16 3.38 3.89 4.52
C THR A 16 2.57 4.97 5.22
N THR A 17 3.12 6.17 5.40
CA THR A 17 2.41 7.31 6.01
C THR A 17 1.17 7.69 5.19
N ASP A 18 1.25 7.67 3.87
CA ASP A 18 0.09 8.00 3.03
C ASP A 18 -0.99 6.92 3.15
N VAL A 19 -0.61 5.66 3.34
CA VAL A 19 -1.55 4.57 3.61
C VAL A 19 -2.21 4.73 4.97
N GLU A 20 -1.45 5.09 6.01
CA GLU A 20 -1.98 5.33 7.36
C GLU A 20 -2.97 6.50 7.35
N LEU A 21 -2.64 7.59 6.64
CA LEU A 21 -3.55 8.72 6.44
C LEU A 21 -4.80 8.32 5.67
N PHE A 22 -4.65 7.54 4.59
CA PHE A 22 -5.79 7.00 3.83
C PHE A 22 -6.67 6.07 4.68
N TYR A 23 -6.07 5.25 5.56
CA TYR A 23 -6.80 4.35 6.44
C TYR A 23 -7.71 5.12 7.41
N GLN A 24 -7.23 6.26 7.92
CA GLN A 24 -7.96 7.16 8.81
C GLN A 24 -8.95 8.07 8.06
N ASN A 25 -8.60 8.52 6.86
CA ASN A 25 -9.43 9.37 6.01
C ASN A 25 -9.37 8.92 4.53
N PRO A 26 -10.38 8.18 4.04
CA PRO A 26 -10.43 7.68 2.66
C PRO A 26 -10.47 8.74 1.56
N GLU A 27 -10.68 10.02 1.89
CA GLU A 27 -10.57 11.12 0.93
C GLU A 27 -9.11 11.42 0.53
N LEU A 28 -8.15 10.99 1.35
CA LEU A 28 -6.71 11.19 1.13
C LEU A 28 -6.13 10.04 0.30
N ILE A 29 -6.52 9.95 -0.97
CA ILE A 29 -6.02 8.89 -1.86
C ILE A 29 -4.50 9.07 -2.09
N PRO A 30 -3.68 8.04 -1.83
CA PRO A 30 -2.24 8.17 -1.92
C PRO A 30 -1.75 8.37 -3.37
N GLN A 31 -0.60 9.02 -3.48
CA GLN A 31 0.07 9.26 -4.75
C GLN A 31 1.20 8.25 -4.92
N CYS A 32 1.32 7.68 -6.12
CA CYS A 32 2.45 6.83 -6.46
C CYS A 32 3.76 7.64 -6.42
N LEU A 33 4.73 7.15 -5.66
CA LEU A 33 6.04 7.78 -5.46
C LEU A 33 6.85 7.84 -6.77
N HIS A 34 6.60 6.95 -7.74
CA HIS A 34 7.32 6.91 -9.02
C HIS A 34 6.68 7.82 -10.08
N CYS A 35 5.41 7.59 -10.45
CA CYS A 35 4.76 8.38 -11.49
C CYS A 35 4.16 9.70 -11.02
N LYS A 36 4.13 9.94 -9.70
CA LYS A 36 3.53 11.13 -9.10
C LYS A 36 2.06 11.31 -9.52
N LYS A 37 1.32 10.22 -9.72
CA LYS A 37 -0.13 10.24 -9.96
C LYS A 37 -0.86 9.61 -8.79
N ILE A 38 -2.05 10.13 -8.49
CA ILE A 38 -2.98 9.49 -7.55
C ILE A 38 -3.27 8.08 -8.09
N VAL A 39 -3.23 7.09 -7.21
CA VAL A 39 -3.52 5.70 -7.60
C VAL A 39 -4.97 5.58 -8.06
N ALA A 40 -5.16 4.95 -9.22
CA ALA A 40 -6.49 4.80 -9.81
C ALA A 40 -7.27 3.63 -9.22
N TYR A 41 -6.57 2.66 -8.60
CA TYR A 41 -7.18 1.48 -8.00
C TYR A 41 -6.66 1.28 -6.59
N TYR A 42 -7.61 1.08 -5.67
CA TYR A 42 -7.36 0.60 -4.32
C TYR A 42 -8.50 -0.31 -3.88
N GLU A 43 -8.20 -1.22 -2.97
CA GLU A 43 -9.18 -2.10 -2.35
C GLU A 43 -8.89 -2.17 -0.85
N LYS A 44 -9.93 -2.07 -0.02
CA LYS A 44 -9.78 -2.12 1.44
C LYS A 44 -10.72 -3.17 1.99
N GLU A 45 -10.18 -4.15 2.71
CA GLU A 45 -10.97 -5.17 3.38
C GLU A 45 -10.39 -5.45 4.77
N GLY A 46 -11.20 -5.24 5.80
CA GLY A 46 -10.82 -5.50 7.19
C GLY A 46 -9.51 -4.80 7.60
N SER A 47 -8.47 -5.60 7.80
CA SER A 47 -7.14 -5.18 8.28
C SER A 47 -6.10 -5.00 7.17
N TRP A 48 -6.49 -4.89 5.91
CA TRP A 48 -5.55 -4.58 4.84
C TRP A 48 -6.10 -3.62 3.79
N ILE A 49 -5.17 -2.97 3.07
CA ILE A 49 -5.44 -2.11 1.93
C ILE A 49 -4.49 -2.47 0.80
N GLU A 50 -5.01 -2.63 -0.41
CA GLU A 50 -4.25 -2.80 -1.64
C GLU A 50 -4.23 -1.54 -2.46
N PHE A 51 -3.09 -1.29 -3.11
CA PHE A 51 -2.94 -0.28 -4.14
C PHE A 51 -2.31 -0.90 -5.36
N ALA A 52 -2.80 -0.53 -6.55
CA ALA A 52 -2.22 -0.98 -7.81
C ALA A 52 -1.61 0.20 -8.58
N CYS A 53 -0.37 0.03 -9.04
CA CYS A 53 0.30 0.96 -9.93
C CYS A 53 1.37 0.25 -10.75
N HIS A 54 1.61 0.71 -11.98
CA HIS A 54 2.65 0.16 -12.86
C HIS A 54 2.57 -1.36 -13.13
N GLY A 55 1.40 -1.97 -12.97
CA GLY A 55 1.22 -3.42 -13.12
C GLY A 55 1.60 -4.24 -11.87
N ASN A 56 1.95 -3.57 -10.77
CA ASN A 56 2.24 -4.18 -9.48
C ASN A 56 1.13 -3.86 -8.48
N ILE A 57 0.93 -4.74 -7.50
CA ILE A 57 0.01 -4.54 -6.39
C ILE A 57 0.79 -4.61 -5.09
N LEU A 58 0.58 -3.61 -4.24
CA LEU A 58 1.09 -3.60 -2.87
C LEU A 58 -0.07 -3.72 -1.89
N ARG A 59 0.00 -4.72 -1.02
CA ARG A 59 -0.92 -4.93 0.09
C ARG A 59 -0.28 -4.46 1.39
N PHE A 60 -0.94 -3.53 2.07
CA PHE A 60 -0.56 -2.98 3.36
C PHE A 60 -1.47 -3.59 4.42
N TYR A 61 -0.88 -4.25 5.42
CA TYR A 61 -1.57 -4.76 6.59
C TYR A 61 -1.57 -3.67 7.67
N ILE A 62 -2.74 -3.46 8.29
CA ILE A 62 -2.99 -2.40 9.26
C ILE A 62 -3.36 -3.01 10.61
N GLU A 63 -2.62 -2.62 11.65
CA GLU A 63 -2.90 -2.93 13.05
C GLU A 63 -2.89 -1.62 13.84
N GLU A 64 -3.92 -1.38 14.66
CA GLU A 64 -4.04 -0.15 15.47
C GLU A 64 -3.90 1.16 14.66
N SER A 65 -4.39 1.16 13.41
CA SER A 65 -4.29 2.28 12.44
C SER A 65 -2.87 2.56 11.92
N LEU A 66 -1.91 1.68 12.14
CA LEU A 66 -0.55 1.77 11.64
C LEU A 66 -0.24 0.62 10.69
N VAL A 67 0.67 0.86 9.73
CA VAL A 67 1.12 -0.20 8.82
C VAL A 67 2.03 -1.16 9.58
N SER A 68 1.59 -2.41 9.74
CA SER A 68 2.38 -3.47 10.40
C SER A 68 3.26 -4.25 9.42
N ARG A 69 2.81 -4.39 8.17
CA ARG A 69 3.50 -5.14 7.11
C ARG A 69 3.07 -4.66 5.74
N VAL A 70 3.97 -4.77 4.75
CA VAL A 70 3.66 -4.56 3.34
C VAL A 70 4.11 -5.79 2.53
N GLU A 71 3.29 -6.21 1.57
CA GLU A 71 3.55 -7.35 0.68
C GLU A 71 3.29 -6.94 -0.78
N GLU A 72 4.13 -7.40 -1.69
CA GLU A 72 3.91 -7.33 -3.13
C GLU A 72 3.23 -8.62 -3.61
N LEU A 73 2.17 -8.50 -4.44
CA LEU A 73 1.37 -9.63 -4.94
C LEU A 73 1.71 -9.99 -6.39
#